data_AF-A0A963JPC6-F1
#
_entry.id   AF-A0A963JPC6-F1
#
_cell.length_a   1.000
_cell.length_b   1.000
_cell.length_c   1.000
_cell.angle_alpha   90.00
_cell.angle_beta   90.00
_cell.angle_gamma   90.00
#
_symmetry.space_group_name_H-M   'P 1'
#
loop_
_entity.id
_entity.type
_entity.pdbx_description
1 polymer ?
#
loop_
_entity_poly.entity_id
_entity_poly.type
_entity_poly.pdbx_seq_one_letter_code
_entity_poly.pdbx_strand_id
1 'polypeptide(L)'
;MNSDDLLVSYSEKNNLTRSPDQGITIHIYRNGDAFVSVPETMKLSGQYHALLEQDKIDALWTLLIDEKLLTFNAQSLREALIKEQQLLKQSRAIVTTVSDKSVSVLEFYPNRYKPQGLAGEEENAVRRITWSGLRWDAAHHPQIEVLQLLYAVQKSLLSILNQDDLQHIDQ
;
A
#
# COMPACT_ATOMS: atom_id res chain seq x y z
N MET A 1 8.77 -20.28 -2.18
CA MET A 1 7.38 -19.77 -2.38
C MET A 1 7.21 -19.43 -3.85
N ASN A 2 6.07 -19.74 -4.45
CA ASN A 2 5.83 -19.53 -5.87
C ASN A 2 5.27 -18.11 -6.11
N SER A 3 5.69 -17.44 -7.19
CA SER A 3 5.20 -16.08 -7.54
C SER A 3 3.70 -16.06 -7.84
N ASP A 4 3.15 -17.22 -8.23
CA ASP A 4 1.73 -17.41 -8.56
C ASP A 4 0.80 -17.32 -7.34
N ASP A 5 1.36 -17.46 -6.13
CA ASP A 5 0.62 -17.39 -4.86
C ASP A 5 0.65 -15.99 -4.24
N LEU A 6 1.42 -15.05 -4.80
CA LEU A 6 1.47 -13.68 -4.30
C LEU A 6 0.11 -13.00 -4.51
N LEU A 7 -0.48 -12.49 -3.43
CA LEU A 7 -1.72 -11.72 -3.46
C LEU A 7 -1.45 -10.22 -3.49
N VAL A 8 -0.53 -9.78 -2.63
CA VAL A 8 -0.24 -8.36 -2.40
C VAL A 8 1.26 -8.20 -2.18
N SER A 9 1.85 -7.24 -2.86
CA SER A 9 3.17 -6.69 -2.57
C SER A 9 3.06 -5.21 -2.24
N TYR A 10 3.71 -4.81 -1.17
CA TYR A 10 3.81 -3.43 -0.76
C TYR A 10 5.25 -3.04 -0.50
N SER A 11 5.62 -1.84 -0.90
CA SER A 11 6.88 -1.23 -0.51
C SER A 11 6.72 0.25 -0.22
N GLU A 12 7.41 0.73 0.82
CA GLU A 12 7.49 2.16 1.14
C GLU A 12 8.92 2.64 0.97
N LYS A 13 9.19 3.48 -0.04
CA LYS A 13 10.53 4.02 -0.30
C LYS A 13 10.63 5.46 0.17
N ASN A 14 11.75 5.83 0.78
CA ASN A 14 12.01 7.23 1.10
C ASN A 14 12.78 7.91 -0.06
N ASN A 15 12.20 8.95 -0.67
CA ASN A 15 12.85 9.69 -1.77
C ASN A 15 14.08 10.49 -1.34
N LEU A 16 14.37 10.61 -0.04
CA LEU A 16 15.53 11.33 0.47
C LEU A 16 16.85 10.56 0.31
N THR A 17 16.78 9.25 0.01
CA THR A 17 17.93 8.35 0.03
C THR A 17 18.10 7.70 -1.33
N ARG A 18 19.30 7.84 -1.92
CA ARG A 18 19.62 7.30 -3.26
C ARG A 18 19.62 5.76 -3.35
N SER A 19 19.44 5.07 -2.23
CA SER A 19 19.42 3.60 -2.19
C SER A 19 17.98 3.08 -2.24
N PRO A 20 17.65 2.20 -3.22
CA PRO A 20 16.30 1.64 -3.37
C PRO A 20 15.88 0.69 -2.23
N ASP A 21 16.82 0.30 -1.35
CA ASP A 21 16.65 -0.72 -0.30
C ASP A 21 16.32 -0.16 1.09
N GLN A 22 15.96 1.13 1.20
CA GLN A 22 15.76 1.78 2.51
C GLN A 22 14.29 1.88 2.93
N GLY A 23 13.50 0.91 2.50
CA GLY A 23 12.05 0.90 2.66
C GLY A 23 11.52 -0.40 3.25
N ILE A 24 10.39 -0.34 3.96
CA ILE A 24 9.69 -1.56 4.39
C ILE A 24 9.10 -2.23 3.15
N THR A 25 9.27 -3.55 3.02
CA THR A 25 8.60 -4.35 2.00
C THR A 25 7.74 -5.42 2.66
N ILE A 26 6.53 -5.64 2.15
CA ILE A 26 5.57 -6.63 2.66
C ILE A 26 5.06 -7.45 1.49
N HIS A 27 5.12 -8.77 1.61
CA HIS A 27 4.53 -9.71 0.66
C HIS A 27 3.52 -10.59 1.39
N ILE A 28 2.30 -10.70 0.86
CA ILE A 28 1.24 -11.55 1.41
C ILE A 28 0.85 -12.57 0.34
N TYR A 29 0.79 -13.84 0.74
CA TYR A 29 0.49 -14.98 -0.12
C TYR A 29 -0.91 -15.54 0.16
N ARG A 30 -1.43 -16.33 -0.79
CA ARG A 30 -2.78 -16.91 -0.75
C ARG A 30 -3.09 -17.73 0.49
N ASN A 31 -2.08 -18.37 1.06
CA ASN A 31 -2.19 -19.20 2.26
C ASN A 31 -2.11 -18.40 3.57
N GLY A 32 -2.04 -17.07 3.50
CA GLY A 32 -1.93 -16.19 4.66
C GLY A 32 -0.52 -15.92 5.12
N ASP A 33 0.50 -16.54 4.53
CA ASP A 33 1.88 -16.21 4.85
C ASP A 33 2.16 -14.74 4.48
N ALA A 34 2.70 -13.99 5.44
CA ALA A 34 3.17 -12.64 5.26
C ALA A 34 4.66 -12.55 5.56
N PHE A 35 5.42 -11.99 4.62
CA PHE A 35 6.85 -11.72 4.77
C PHE A 35 7.08 -10.23 4.80
N VAL A 36 7.78 -9.76 5.82
CA VAL A 36 8.10 -8.34 5.98
C VAL A 36 9.61 -8.17 6.05
N SER A 37 10.16 -7.29 5.22
CA SER A 37 11.56 -6.88 5.33
C SER A 37 11.60 -5.43 5.80
N VAL A 38 12.30 -5.20 6.90
CA VAL A 38 12.53 -3.87 7.46
C VAL A 38 14.01 -3.53 7.27
N PRO A 39 14.33 -2.38 6.65
CA PRO A 39 15.71 -2.05 6.30
C PRO A 39 16.58 -1.81 7.54
N GLU A 40 17.89 -2.07 7.41
CA GLU A 40 18.89 -1.90 8.48
C GLU A 40 18.93 -0.49 9.11
N THR A 41 18.43 0.51 8.40
CA THR A 41 18.37 1.89 8.88
C THR A 41 17.27 2.14 9.91
N MET A 42 16.37 1.16 10.16
CA MET A 42 15.26 1.27 11.10
C MET A 42 15.51 0.44 12.37
N LYS A 43 14.89 0.86 13.48
CA LYS A 43 15.08 0.23 14.81
C LYS A 43 14.65 -1.24 14.90
N LEU A 44 13.72 -1.66 14.04
CA LEU A 44 13.21 -3.02 13.95
C LEU A 44 13.70 -3.69 12.67
N SER A 45 14.93 -3.39 12.25
CA SER A 45 15.52 -4.01 11.06
C SER A 45 15.52 -5.53 11.16
N GLY A 46 15.36 -6.19 10.01
CA GLY A 46 15.28 -7.64 9.96
C GLY A 46 14.27 -8.13 8.93
N GLN A 47 14.21 -9.45 8.81
CA GLN A 47 13.17 -10.15 8.06
C GLN A 47 12.22 -10.80 9.04
N TYR A 48 10.93 -10.73 8.75
CA TYR A 48 9.90 -11.23 9.62
C TYR A 48 8.90 -12.07 8.82
N HIS A 49 8.34 -13.06 9.48
CA HIS A 49 7.27 -13.89 9.00
C HIS A 49 6.09 -13.81 9.97
N ALA A 50 4.87 -13.77 9.43
CA ALA A 50 3.64 -13.89 10.19
C ALA A 50 2.64 -14.73 9.40
N LEU A 51 1.73 -15.40 10.11
CA LEU A 51 0.62 -16.12 9.49
C LEU A 51 -0.67 -15.35 9.74
N LEU A 52 -1.16 -14.67 8.71
CA LEU A 52 -2.38 -13.86 8.83
C LEU A 52 -3.60 -14.76 8.99
N GLU A 53 -4.41 -14.46 10.01
CA GLU A 53 -5.74 -15.05 10.15
C GLU A 53 -6.60 -14.73 8.92
N GLN A 54 -7.46 -15.69 8.56
CA GLN A 54 -8.35 -15.61 7.40
C GLN A 54 -9.18 -14.31 7.39
N ASP A 55 -9.73 -13.91 8.54
CA ASP A 55 -10.52 -12.68 8.67
C ASP A 55 -9.72 -11.41 8.33
N LYS A 56 -8.40 -11.40 8.61
CA LYS A 56 -7.52 -10.27 8.27
C LYS A 56 -7.27 -10.20 6.77
N ILE A 57 -7.11 -11.36 6.13
CA ILE A 57 -6.93 -11.45 4.68
C ILE A 57 -8.22 -11.01 3.98
N ASP A 58 -9.39 -11.48 4.45
CA ASP A 58 -10.70 -11.10 3.92
C ASP A 58 -10.96 -9.59 4.04
N ALA A 59 -10.63 -9.01 5.20
CA ALA A 59 -10.77 -7.57 5.42
C ALA A 59 -9.85 -6.75 4.51
N LEU A 60 -8.56 -7.13 4.42
CA LEU A 60 -7.61 -6.51 3.49
C LEU A 60 -8.08 -6.64 2.04
N TRP A 61 -8.59 -7.82 1.67
CA TRP A 61 -9.03 -8.10 0.33
C TRP A 61 -10.22 -7.23 -0.08
N THR A 62 -11.20 -7.12 0.81
CA THR A 62 -12.38 -6.26 0.60
C THR A 62 -11.99 -4.82 0.28
N LEU A 63 -10.95 -4.29 0.93
CA LEU A 63 -10.42 -2.96 0.62
C LEU A 63 -9.74 -2.88 -0.76
N LEU A 64 -9.02 -3.93 -1.15
CA LEU A 64 -8.26 -3.99 -2.40
C LEU A 64 -9.15 -4.12 -3.63
N ILE A 65 -10.26 -4.84 -3.52
CA ILE A 65 -11.22 -5.05 -4.61
C ILE A 65 -12.31 -3.97 -4.67
N ASP A 66 -12.23 -2.92 -3.84
CA ASP A 66 -13.14 -1.79 -3.95
C ASP A 66 -13.02 -1.17 -5.36
N GLU A 67 -14.17 -0.95 -6.02
CA GLU A 67 -14.25 -0.46 -7.39
C GLU A 67 -13.46 0.84 -7.60
N LYS A 68 -13.43 1.72 -6.58
CA LYS A 68 -12.69 2.99 -6.63
C LYS A 68 -11.19 2.77 -6.70
N LEU A 69 -10.68 1.70 -6.08
CA LEU A 69 -9.27 1.33 -6.14
C LEU A 69 -8.96 0.59 -7.45
N LEU A 70 -9.85 -0.28 -7.92
CA LEU A 70 -9.69 -1.04 -9.16
C LEU A 70 -9.67 -0.15 -10.42
N THR A 71 -10.39 0.97 -10.37
CA THR A 71 -10.47 1.98 -11.44
C THR A 71 -9.56 3.19 -11.20
N PHE A 72 -8.79 3.19 -10.11
CA PHE A 72 -8.01 4.34 -9.69
C PHE A 72 -6.93 4.73 -10.71
N ASN A 73 -6.96 5.99 -11.14
CA ASN A 73 -5.90 6.59 -11.93
C ASN A 73 -5.09 7.58 -11.08
N ALA A 74 -3.94 7.12 -10.59
CA ALA A 74 -3.04 7.91 -9.76
C ALA A 74 -2.55 9.19 -10.45
N GLN A 75 -2.28 9.13 -11.75
CA GLN A 75 -1.81 10.29 -12.50
C GLN A 75 -2.88 11.39 -12.57
N SER A 76 -4.10 11.02 -12.96
CA SER A 76 -5.21 11.98 -13.08
C SER A 76 -5.53 12.66 -11.75
N LEU A 77 -5.55 11.92 -10.64
CA LEU A 77 -5.78 12.52 -9.32
C LEU A 77 -4.63 13.45 -8.93
N ARG A 78 -3.38 13.05 -9.17
CA ARG A 78 -2.22 13.89 -8.85
C ARG A 78 -2.24 15.20 -9.63
N GLU A 79 -2.58 15.15 -10.91
CA GLU A 79 -2.73 16.34 -11.75
C GLU A 79 -3.84 17.27 -11.23
N ALA A 80 -4.98 16.70 -10.79
CA ALA A 80 -6.05 17.48 -10.18
C ALA A 80 -5.60 18.18 -8.90
N LEU A 81 -4.92 17.49 -7.99
CA LEU A 81 -4.40 18.05 -6.75
C LEU A 81 -3.36 19.16 -6.99
N ILE A 82 -2.48 18.98 -7.97
CA ILE A 82 -1.49 20.02 -8.34
C ILE A 82 -2.18 21.26 -8.88
N LYS A 83 -3.19 21.10 -9.75
CA LYS A 83 -3.96 22.22 -10.30
C LYS A 83 -4.69 22.99 -9.20
N GLU A 84 -5.32 22.29 -8.26
CA GLU A 84 -5.98 22.90 -7.10
C GLU A 84 -4.97 23.72 -6.26
N GLN A 85 -3.81 23.15 -5.94
CA GLN A 85 -2.76 23.86 -5.20
C GLN A 85 -2.23 25.09 -5.95
N GLN A 86 -2.15 25.05 -7.28
CA GLN A 86 -1.73 26.19 -8.09
C GLN A 86 -2.76 27.34 -8.03
N LEU A 87 -4.05 27.03 -8.08
CA LEU A 87 -5.12 28.03 -7.94
C LEU A 87 -5.11 28.67 -6.54
N LEU A 88 -4.87 27.88 -5.50
CA LEU A 88 -4.73 28.37 -4.12
C LEU A 88 -3.51 29.30 -3.96
N LYS A 89 -2.38 28.96 -4.60
CA LYS A 89 -1.18 29.83 -4.64
C LYS A 89 -1.48 31.18 -5.29
N GLN A 90 -2.17 31.16 -6.43
CA GLN A 90 -2.52 32.38 -7.17
C GLN A 90 -3.48 33.29 -6.39
N SER A 91 -4.35 32.71 -5.57
CA SER A 91 -5.29 33.44 -4.71
C SER A 91 -4.70 33.90 -3.37
N ARG A 92 -3.38 33.74 -3.14
CA ARG A 92 -2.68 34.05 -1.88
C ARG A 92 -3.24 33.32 -0.65
N ALA A 93 -3.91 32.18 -0.86
CA ALA A 93 -4.33 31.31 0.23
C ALA A 93 -3.09 30.66 0.88
N ILE A 94 -3.21 30.23 2.14
CA ILE A 94 -2.14 29.51 2.84
C ILE A 94 -1.93 28.17 2.13
N VAL A 95 -0.69 27.95 1.67
CA VAL A 95 -0.30 26.71 0.99
C VAL A 95 0.43 25.83 1.99
N THR A 96 -0.12 24.64 2.23
CA THR A 96 0.56 23.61 3.02
C THR A 96 1.54 22.83 2.13
N THR A 97 2.69 22.46 2.69
CA THR A 97 3.70 21.66 2.00
C THR A 97 3.67 20.22 2.48
N VAL A 98 3.83 19.27 1.57
CA VAL A 98 3.97 17.85 1.88
C VAL A 98 5.22 17.62 2.74
N SER A 99 5.01 17.17 3.98
CA SER A 99 6.11 16.85 4.90
C SER A 99 6.60 15.41 4.74
N ASP A 100 5.74 14.52 4.25
CA ASP A 100 6.04 13.11 4.04
C ASP A 100 6.58 12.86 2.63
N LYS A 101 7.82 12.41 2.55
CA LYS A 101 8.52 12.13 1.28
C LYS A 101 8.53 10.65 0.93
N SER A 102 7.76 9.82 1.65
CA SER A 102 7.66 8.41 1.31
C SER A 102 6.86 8.20 0.02
N VAL A 103 7.23 7.18 -0.72
CA VAL A 103 6.56 6.66 -1.91
C VAL A 103 6.07 5.28 -1.57
N SER A 104 4.75 5.13 -1.49
CA SER A 104 4.10 3.84 -1.37
C SER A 104 3.90 3.25 -2.75
N VAL A 105 4.36 2.01 -2.94
CA VAL A 105 4.06 1.18 -4.10
C VAL A 105 3.25 -0.01 -3.60
N LEU A 106 2.04 -0.13 -4.11
CA LEU A 106 1.12 -1.24 -3.85
C LEU A 106 0.92 -2.00 -5.15
N GLU A 107 1.16 -3.30 -5.14
CA GLU A 107 0.88 -4.22 -6.22
C GLU A 107 -0.01 -5.34 -5.70
N PHE A 108 -1.08 -5.67 -6.41
CA PHE A 108 -2.01 -6.73 -6.01
C PHE A 108 -2.68 -7.37 -7.21
N TYR A 109 -3.22 -8.57 -7.01
CA TYR A 109 -3.77 -9.40 -8.07
C TYR A 109 -5.26 -9.72 -7.84
N PRO A 110 -6.19 -8.83 -8.22
CA PRO A 110 -7.62 -8.86 -7.83
C PRO A 110 -8.37 -10.18 -8.10
N ASN A 111 -7.83 -11.03 -8.95
CA ASN A 111 -8.46 -12.28 -9.34
C ASN A 111 -7.84 -13.52 -8.69
N ARG A 112 -6.76 -13.38 -7.91
CA ARG A 112 -6.07 -14.50 -7.25
C ARG A 112 -6.72 -14.94 -5.94
N TYR A 113 -7.48 -14.06 -5.29
CA TYR A 113 -8.20 -14.38 -4.07
C TYR A 113 -9.70 -14.38 -4.33
N LYS A 114 -10.28 -15.58 -4.32
CA LYS A 114 -11.70 -15.82 -4.56
C LYS A 114 -12.30 -16.48 -3.33
N PRO A 115 -12.88 -15.71 -2.39
CA PRO A 115 -13.73 -16.27 -1.37
C PRO A 115 -15.04 -16.72 -2.06
N GLN A 116 -15.00 -17.91 -2.67
CA GLN A 116 -16.08 -18.56 -3.42
C GLN A 116 -16.59 -17.82 -4.68
N GLY A 117 -16.33 -18.39 -5.88
CA GLY A 117 -17.32 -18.36 -6.97
C GLY A 117 -17.15 -17.39 -8.15
N LEU A 118 -16.10 -16.57 -8.24
CA LEU A 118 -15.91 -15.69 -9.43
C LEU A 118 -15.00 -16.36 -10.48
N ALA A 119 -15.51 -17.29 -11.26
CA ALA A 119 -14.82 -17.81 -12.45
C ALA A 119 -15.13 -16.89 -13.66
N GLY A 120 -14.12 -16.19 -14.20
CA GLY A 120 -14.32 -15.40 -15.43
C GLY A 120 -13.16 -14.53 -15.90
N GLU A 121 -12.34 -13.98 -15.01
CA GLU A 121 -11.26 -13.06 -15.39
C GLU A 121 -9.87 -13.71 -15.39
N GLU A 122 -8.92 -13.10 -16.13
CA GLU A 122 -7.49 -13.46 -16.09
C GLU A 122 -7.01 -13.46 -14.64
N GLU A 123 -6.68 -14.64 -14.13
CA GLU A 123 -6.25 -14.85 -12.75
C GLU A 123 -5.03 -13.99 -12.38
N ASN A 124 -4.19 -13.67 -13.36
CA ASN A 124 -2.97 -12.89 -13.19
C ASN A 124 -3.11 -11.41 -13.54
N ALA A 125 -4.33 -10.88 -13.64
CA ALA A 125 -4.54 -9.45 -13.75
C ALA A 125 -3.86 -8.75 -12.55
N VAL A 126 -2.96 -7.81 -12.85
CA VAL A 126 -2.18 -7.09 -11.84
C VAL A 126 -2.60 -5.62 -11.80
N ARG A 127 -2.73 -5.10 -10.59
CA ARG A 127 -2.92 -3.68 -10.33
C ARG A 127 -1.72 -3.17 -9.54
N ARG A 128 -1.13 -2.08 -10.04
CA ARG A 128 -0.01 -1.42 -9.40
C ARG A 128 -0.32 0.06 -9.23
N ILE A 129 -0.27 0.52 -7.99
CA ILE A 129 -0.51 1.91 -7.58
C ILE A 129 0.78 2.43 -6.97
N THR A 130 1.22 3.60 -7.44
CA THR A 130 2.37 4.31 -6.87
C THR A 130 1.92 5.69 -6.42
N TRP A 131 2.13 6.03 -5.15
CA TRP A 131 1.69 7.31 -4.58
C TRP A 131 2.73 7.87 -3.60
N SER A 132 3.09 9.14 -3.75
CA SER A 132 3.98 9.85 -2.83
C SER A 132 3.20 10.66 -1.81
N GLY A 133 3.66 10.67 -0.55
CA GLY A 133 3.05 11.48 0.51
C GLY A 133 1.64 11.06 0.88
N LEU A 134 1.31 9.76 0.76
CA LEU A 134 -0.04 9.21 0.97
C LEU A 134 -0.66 9.64 2.29
N ARG A 135 0.10 9.52 3.39
CA ARG A 135 -0.37 9.92 4.72
C ARG A 135 -0.74 11.39 4.80
N TRP A 136 0.06 12.25 4.16
CA TRP A 136 -0.20 13.69 4.14
C TRP A 136 -1.43 14.01 3.31
N ASP A 137 -1.52 13.44 2.09
CA ASP A 137 -2.65 13.68 1.18
C ASP A 137 -3.97 13.18 1.79
N ALA A 138 -3.98 12.00 2.42
CA ALA A 138 -5.15 11.48 3.11
C ALA A 138 -5.58 12.37 4.30
N ALA A 139 -4.63 12.95 5.04
CA ALA A 139 -4.95 13.84 6.15
C ALA A 139 -5.50 15.22 5.70
N HIS A 140 -5.01 15.74 4.57
CA HIS A 140 -5.40 17.08 4.08
C HIS A 140 -6.58 17.05 3.10
N HIS A 141 -6.90 15.88 2.54
CA HIS A 141 -8.02 15.66 1.63
C HIS A 141 -8.94 14.53 2.13
N PRO A 142 -9.57 14.66 3.31
CA PRO A 142 -10.45 13.64 3.89
C PRO A 142 -11.66 13.29 3.01
N GLN A 143 -12.08 14.23 2.15
CA GLN A 143 -13.18 14.05 1.20
C GLN A 143 -12.83 13.19 -0.02
N ILE A 144 -11.54 12.92 -0.27
CA ILE A 144 -11.12 12.10 -1.41
C ILE A 144 -11.07 10.65 -0.98
N GLU A 145 -12.18 9.94 -1.21
CA GLU A 145 -12.39 8.57 -0.72
C GLU A 145 -11.30 7.60 -1.16
N VAL A 146 -10.81 7.68 -2.41
CA VAL A 146 -9.76 6.78 -2.90
C VAL A 146 -8.42 6.95 -2.16
N LEU A 147 -8.12 8.16 -1.66
CA LEU A 147 -6.94 8.37 -0.80
C LEU A 147 -7.15 7.77 0.59
N GLN A 148 -8.38 7.84 1.13
CA GLN A 148 -8.71 7.21 2.40
C GLN A 148 -8.63 5.68 2.30
N LEU A 149 -9.15 5.10 1.21
CA LEU A 149 -9.05 3.66 0.93
C LEU A 149 -7.59 3.22 0.81
N LEU A 150 -6.79 3.92 -0.01
CA LEU A 150 -5.38 3.59 -0.18
C LEU A 150 -4.61 3.72 1.14
N TYR A 151 -4.92 4.73 1.96
CA TYR A 151 -4.32 4.90 3.28
C TYR A 151 -4.77 3.82 4.27
N ALA A 152 -6.02 3.35 4.20
CA ALA A 152 -6.52 2.24 5.01
C ALA A 152 -5.81 0.93 4.64
N VAL A 153 -5.60 0.66 3.34
CA VAL A 153 -4.80 -0.47 2.86
C VAL A 153 -3.37 -0.39 3.40
N GLN A 154 -2.72 0.77 3.27
CA GLN A 154 -1.37 0.99 3.82
C GLN A 154 -1.31 0.68 5.32
N LYS A 155 -2.27 1.22 6.09
CA LYS A 155 -2.37 0.95 7.54
C LYS A 155 -2.55 -0.53 7.86
N SER A 156 -3.42 -1.21 7.12
CA SER A 156 -3.67 -2.64 7.31
C SER A 156 -2.40 -3.45 7.08
N LEU A 157 -1.65 -3.14 6.01
CA LEU A 157 -0.39 -3.80 5.70
C LEU A 157 0.68 -3.52 6.76
N LEU A 158 0.90 -2.26 7.12
CA LEU A 158 1.87 -1.88 8.16
C LEU A 158 1.48 -2.40 9.55
N SER A 159 0.21 -2.73 9.80
CA SER A 159 -0.21 -3.31 11.08
C SER A 159 0.35 -4.71 11.34
N ILE A 160 0.78 -5.42 10.29
CA ILE A 160 1.41 -6.75 10.38
C ILE A 160 2.66 -6.69 11.27
N LEU A 161 3.41 -5.58 11.22
CA LEU A 161 4.58 -5.36 12.08
C LEU A 161 4.27 -5.28 13.58
N ASN A 162 3.00 -5.14 13.96
CA ASN A 162 2.57 -5.06 15.35
C ASN A 162 1.80 -6.32 15.79
N GLN A 163 1.83 -7.39 15.00
CA GLN A 163 1.19 -8.64 15.38
C GLN A 163 2.03 -9.41 16.41
N ASP A 164 1.34 -10.04 17.36
CA ASP A 164 1.98 -10.77 18.46
C ASP A 164 2.67 -12.07 17.99
N ASP A 165 2.24 -12.63 16.85
CA ASP A 165 2.78 -13.84 16.24
C ASP A 165 3.89 -13.54 15.20
N LEU A 166 4.34 -12.29 15.10
CA LEU A 166 5.43 -11.89 14.21
C LEU A 166 6.75 -12.56 14.64
N GLN A 167 7.28 -13.43 13.79
CA GLN A 167 8.51 -14.16 14.03
C GLN A 167 9.67 -13.52 13.26
N HIS A 168 10.77 -13.22 13.96
CA HIS A 168 12.01 -12.83 13.29
C HIS A 168 12.60 -14.04 12.56
N ILE A 169 12.96 -13.86 11.29
CA ILE A 169 13.62 -14.86 10.48
C ILE A 169 15.12 -14.59 10.59
N ASP A 170 15.81 -15.35 11.44
CA ASP A 170 17.26 -15.40 11.42
C ASP A 170 17.70 -16.18 10.18
N GLN A 171 18.44 -15.54 9.28
CA GLN A 171 19.14 -16.21 8.18
C GLN A 171 20.44 -16.86 8.66
#